data_AF-A0A6N2C659-F1
#
_entry.id   AF-A0A6N2C659-F1
#
_cell.length_a   1.000
_cell.length_b   1.000
_cell.length_c   1.000
_cell.angle_alpha   90.00
_cell.angle_beta   90.00
_cell.angle_gamma   90.00
#
_symmetry.space_group_name_H-M   'P 1'
#
loop_
_entity.id
_entity.type
_entity.pdbx_description
1 polymer ?
#
loop_
_entity_poly.entity_id
_entity_poly.type
_entity_poly.pdbx_seq_one_letter_code
_entity_poly.pdbx_strand_id
1 'polypeptide(L)'
;MTTDNLIDDLGNIDAVFLIGHLPYANYRYTSRWDQFTAQVEPINSMSYLQGMFIYTTQNTISVLLTLHNLFSGGNHERTWENSGSIYNGLASGGESVTEHDWREGSERCKLIEQCFASSNRHKQSWLIFAAHHVLGYSSNEWYVDEGLFEEVMGREHLQKLWQNYKVDMTFFGHVHNYERVCPIYQTSHYSDVVNGTIHVVVGGGGAHLNRFTTINTTRSVLRD
;
A
#
# COMPACT_ATOMS: atom_id res chain seq x y z
N MET A 1 -20.66 -0.27 -4.60
CA MET A 1 -20.55 0.48 -3.33
C MET A 1 -19.30 1.37 -3.32
N THR A 2 -18.07 0.83 -3.32
CA THR A 2 -16.86 1.67 -3.29
C THR A 2 -16.73 2.60 -4.50
N THR A 3 -16.87 2.07 -5.72
CA THR A 3 -16.84 2.88 -6.96
C THR A 3 -17.94 3.94 -6.97
N ASP A 4 -19.17 3.57 -6.58
CA ASP A 4 -20.32 4.49 -6.58
C ASP A 4 -20.08 5.66 -5.60
N ASN A 5 -19.62 5.35 -4.38
CA ASN A 5 -19.29 6.38 -3.38
C ASN A 5 -18.18 7.33 -3.86
N LEU A 6 -17.15 6.79 -4.54
CA LEU A 6 -16.10 7.62 -5.12
C LEU A 6 -16.64 8.51 -6.23
N ILE A 7 -17.49 7.97 -7.11
CA ILE A 7 -18.12 8.70 -8.23
C ILE A 7 -18.99 9.84 -7.70
N ASP A 8 -19.81 9.55 -6.68
CA ASP A 8 -20.72 10.51 -6.06
C ASP A 8 -19.98 11.70 -5.41
N ASP A 9 -18.75 11.48 -4.93
CA ASP A 9 -17.92 12.49 -4.26
C ASP A 9 -16.77 13.03 -5.12
N LEU A 10 -16.75 12.74 -6.43
CA LEU A 10 -15.64 13.14 -7.32
C LEU A 10 -15.35 14.64 -7.29
N GLY A 11 -16.38 15.49 -7.11
CA GLY A 11 -16.20 16.94 -7.03
C GLY A 11 -15.31 17.41 -5.86
N ASN A 12 -15.05 16.54 -4.88
CA ASN A 12 -14.23 16.80 -3.69
C ASN A 12 -12.92 15.96 -3.67
N ILE A 13 -12.63 15.19 -4.74
CA ILE A 13 -11.48 14.28 -4.79
C ILE A 13 -10.51 14.72 -5.89
N ASP A 14 -9.31 15.11 -5.50
CA ASP A 14 -8.26 15.53 -6.44
C ASP A 14 -7.45 14.35 -7.01
N ALA A 15 -7.35 13.24 -6.27
CA ALA A 15 -6.59 12.06 -6.69
C ALA A 15 -7.06 10.78 -5.99
N VAL A 16 -7.02 9.66 -6.70
CA VAL A 16 -7.33 8.32 -6.17
C VAL A 16 -6.13 7.40 -6.32
N PHE A 17 -5.84 6.67 -5.25
CA PHE A 17 -4.73 5.72 -5.16
C PHE A 17 -5.26 4.30 -5.04
N LEU A 18 -5.02 3.48 -6.04
CA LEU A 18 -5.36 2.05 -6.00
C LEU A 18 -4.10 1.24 -5.71
N ILE A 19 -3.98 0.76 -4.46
CA ILE A 19 -2.75 0.18 -3.91
C ILE A 19 -2.72 -1.35 -4.01
N GLY A 20 -2.86 -1.86 -5.25
CA GLY A 20 -2.85 -3.28 -5.57
C GLY A 20 -4.23 -3.93 -5.57
N HIS A 21 -4.28 -5.22 -5.95
CA HIS A 21 -5.52 -6.02 -6.06
C HIS A 21 -6.64 -5.30 -6.82
N LEU A 22 -6.46 -5.19 -8.14
CA LEU A 22 -7.29 -4.41 -9.04
C LEU A 22 -8.50 -5.24 -9.52
N PRO A 23 -8.56 -5.83 -10.73
CA PRO A 23 -9.78 -6.52 -11.14
C PRO A 23 -9.90 -7.94 -10.59
N TYR A 24 -8.88 -8.45 -9.87
CA TYR A 24 -8.76 -9.88 -9.56
C TYR A 24 -9.03 -10.72 -10.82
N ALA A 25 -8.42 -10.31 -11.94
CA ALA A 25 -8.64 -10.96 -13.23
C ALA A 25 -8.30 -12.44 -13.10
N ASN A 26 -7.19 -12.72 -12.40
CA ASN A 26 -6.58 -14.04 -12.29
C ASN A 26 -6.33 -14.65 -13.69
N TYR A 27 -5.39 -15.59 -13.81
CA TYR A 27 -4.87 -16.17 -15.07
C TYR A 27 -5.85 -16.51 -16.21
N ARG A 28 -7.15 -16.62 -15.96
CA ARG A 28 -8.15 -17.15 -16.88
C ARG A 28 -9.19 -16.14 -17.36
N TYR A 29 -9.24 -14.92 -16.82
CA TYR A 29 -10.31 -13.97 -17.13
C TYR A 29 -9.76 -12.58 -17.48
N THR A 30 -8.93 -12.50 -18.51
CA THR A 30 -8.39 -11.23 -19.03
C THR A 30 -9.48 -10.22 -19.39
N SER A 31 -10.67 -10.67 -19.79
CA SER A 31 -11.85 -9.82 -20.02
C SER A 31 -12.30 -9.01 -18.80
N ARG A 32 -11.89 -9.38 -17.58
CA ARG A 32 -12.14 -8.57 -16.37
C ARG A 32 -11.35 -7.26 -16.37
N TRP A 33 -10.25 -7.17 -17.11
CA TRP A 33 -9.53 -5.89 -17.27
C TRP A 33 -10.37 -4.89 -18.05
N ASP A 34 -11.02 -5.30 -19.14
CA ASP A 34 -11.92 -4.42 -19.90
C ASP A 34 -13.12 -3.96 -19.07
N GLN A 35 -13.66 -4.85 -18.25
CA GLN A 35 -14.73 -4.51 -17.31
C GLN A 35 -14.27 -3.51 -16.25
N PHE A 36 -13.08 -3.71 -15.69
CA PHE A 36 -12.52 -2.84 -14.67
C PHE A 36 -12.20 -1.45 -15.22
N THR A 37 -11.57 -1.35 -16.39
CA THR A 37 -11.27 -0.05 -17.01
C THR A 37 -12.54 0.73 -17.34
N ALA A 38 -13.59 0.04 -17.80
CA ALA A 38 -14.91 0.65 -17.98
C ALA A 38 -15.54 1.08 -16.65
N GLN A 39 -15.43 0.26 -15.60
CA GLN A 39 -15.98 0.57 -14.28
C GLN A 39 -15.34 1.80 -13.64
N VAL A 40 -14.02 1.97 -13.78
CA VAL A 40 -13.30 3.12 -13.20
C VAL A 40 -13.15 4.31 -14.17
N GLU A 41 -13.66 4.21 -15.40
CA GLU A 41 -13.60 5.29 -16.40
C GLU A 41 -14.09 6.65 -15.85
N PRO A 42 -15.23 6.74 -15.13
CA PRO A 42 -15.69 8.03 -14.60
C PRO A 42 -14.69 8.67 -13.64
N ILE A 43 -14.00 7.85 -12.84
CA ILE A 43 -12.97 8.29 -11.89
C ILE A 43 -11.68 8.66 -12.63
N ASN A 44 -11.32 7.91 -13.67
CA ASN A 44 -10.07 8.08 -14.42
C ASN A 44 -10.05 9.34 -15.29
N SER A 45 -11.22 9.89 -15.63
CA SER A 45 -11.35 11.13 -16.40
C SER A 45 -10.83 12.39 -15.67
N MET A 46 -10.58 12.30 -14.35
CA MET A 46 -10.19 13.41 -13.47
C MET A 46 -8.67 13.60 -13.27
N SER A 47 -7.81 12.90 -14.03
CA SER A 47 -6.36 12.70 -13.81
C SER A 47 -6.08 11.42 -13.04
N TYR A 48 -6.10 10.30 -13.77
CA TYR A 48 -5.73 9.00 -13.24
C TYR A 48 -4.23 8.90 -12.98
N LEU A 49 -3.83 8.75 -11.72
CA LEU A 49 -2.47 8.35 -11.34
C LEU A 49 -2.46 6.87 -10.97
N GLN A 50 -2.63 6.00 -11.97
CA GLN A 50 -2.38 4.58 -11.78
C GLN A 50 -0.90 4.34 -11.72
N GLY A 51 -0.40 4.17 -10.50
CA GLY A 51 0.85 3.49 -10.28
C GLY A 51 2.05 4.01 -11.06
N MET A 52 2.13 5.33 -11.24
CA MET A 52 3.17 5.96 -12.04
C MET A 52 3.55 7.24 -11.31
N PHE A 53 4.82 7.31 -10.89
CA PHE A 53 5.50 8.45 -10.27
C PHE A 53 4.62 9.67 -9.97
N ILE A 54 4.24 9.87 -8.70
CA ILE A 54 3.68 11.16 -8.32
C ILE A 54 4.83 12.11 -8.02
N TYR A 55 5.27 12.83 -9.05
CA TYR A 55 5.72 14.20 -8.87
C TYR A 55 4.48 15.09 -8.85
N THR A 56 4.00 15.50 -7.67
CA THR A 56 3.03 16.59 -7.62
C THR A 56 3.75 17.87 -8.04
N THR A 57 3.62 18.25 -9.30
CA THR A 57 3.95 19.61 -9.73
C THR A 57 2.83 20.56 -9.29
N GLN A 58 2.69 20.74 -7.96
CA GLN A 58 2.09 21.89 -7.26
C GLN A 58 1.88 21.54 -5.75
N ASN A 59 2.91 21.85 -4.95
CA ASN A 59 2.83 22.44 -3.61
C ASN A 59 2.14 21.77 -2.38
N THR A 60 1.80 20.48 -2.31
CA THR A 60 1.25 19.99 -1.00
C THR A 60 1.61 18.58 -0.53
N ILE A 61 1.73 17.56 -1.39
CA ILE A 61 1.88 16.16 -0.92
C ILE A 61 2.95 15.42 -1.75
N SER A 62 3.89 14.77 -1.07
CA SER A 62 4.78 13.75 -1.65
C SER A 62 4.25 12.38 -1.30
N VAL A 63 3.62 11.70 -2.28
CA VAL A 63 3.25 10.29 -2.14
C VAL A 63 4.27 9.46 -2.90
N LEU A 64 5.04 8.64 -2.18
CA LEU A 64 5.86 7.62 -2.81
C LEU A 64 4.97 6.42 -3.14
N LEU A 65 4.42 6.43 -4.35
CA LEU A 65 4.01 5.20 -5.04
C LEU A 65 5.23 4.68 -5.77
N THR A 66 5.82 3.62 -5.25
CA THR A 66 6.99 3.04 -5.90
C THR A 66 6.50 2.15 -7.03
N LEU A 67 6.79 2.50 -8.29
CA LEU A 67 6.59 1.62 -9.44
C LEU A 67 7.70 1.71 -10.47
N HIS A 68 7.98 0.54 -11.03
CA HIS A 68 8.49 0.38 -12.38
C HIS A 68 7.64 -0.67 -13.08
N ASN A 69 7.11 -0.28 -14.24
CA ASN A 69 6.32 -1.02 -15.22
C ASN A 69 4.87 -1.37 -14.81
N LEU A 70 4.06 -1.64 -15.83
CA LEU A 70 2.63 -1.35 -15.90
C LEU A 70 1.79 -2.02 -14.79
N PHE A 71 0.83 -1.24 -14.25
CA PHE A 71 -0.18 -1.65 -13.27
C PHE A 71 0.40 -2.00 -11.88
N SER A 72 -0.04 -1.30 -10.83
CA SER A 72 0.06 -1.84 -9.46
C SER A 72 -0.85 -3.05 -9.34
N GLY A 73 -0.44 -4.19 -9.90
CA GLY A 73 -1.07 -5.47 -9.65
C GLY A 73 -0.62 -5.97 -8.28
N GLY A 74 -1.57 -6.41 -7.46
CA GLY A 74 -1.25 -7.29 -6.34
C GLY A 74 -1.06 -8.72 -6.86
N ASN A 75 -1.20 -9.70 -5.96
CA ASN A 75 -0.98 -11.08 -6.33
C ASN A 75 -2.12 -11.74 -7.17
N HIS A 76 -3.08 -10.96 -7.68
CA HIS A 76 -4.28 -11.46 -8.37
C HIS A 76 -4.41 -11.01 -9.83
N GLU A 77 -3.33 -10.42 -10.38
CA GLU A 77 -3.34 -9.70 -11.66
C GLU A 77 -2.59 -10.41 -12.81
N ARG A 78 -2.12 -11.66 -12.62
CA ARG A 78 -1.19 -12.34 -13.53
C ARG A 78 -1.73 -12.68 -14.93
N THR A 79 -0.83 -12.68 -15.91
CA THR A 79 -1.03 -13.17 -17.30
C THR A 79 -0.26 -14.47 -17.66
N TRP A 80 0.89 -14.82 -17.03
CA TRP A 80 1.72 -16.01 -17.36
C TRP A 80 2.63 -16.51 -16.20
N GLU A 81 3.04 -17.79 -16.16
CA GLU A 81 3.83 -18.42 -15.06
C GLU A 81 5.26 -17.89 -14.81
N ASN A 82 5.61 -17.55 -13.55
CA ASN A 82 6.88 -16.95 -13.08
C ASN A 82 7.17 -15.49 -13.47
N SER A 83 6.14 -14.68 -13.71
CA SER A 83 6.28 -13.23 -13.83
C SER A 83 6.27 -12.54 -12.46
N GLY A 84 7.37 -11.92 -12.03
CA GLY A 84 7.34 -10.85 -11.01
C GLY A 84 7.51 -11.21 -9.52
N SER A 85 7.81 -12.47 -9.12
CA SER A 85 8.03 -12.85 -7.70
C SER A 85 9.46 -13.31 -7.40
N ILE A 86 9.92 -13.11 -6.16
CA ILE A 86 11.11 -13.77 -5.57
C ILE A 86 10.86 -15.22 -5.15
N TYR A 87 9.60 -15.66 -5.06
CA TYR A 87 9.23 -17.04 -4.72
C TYR A 87 8.82 -17.83 -5.96
N ASN A 88 9.40 -19.01 -6.17
CA ASN A 88 8.92 -19.97 -7.17
C ASN A 88 7.56 -20.52 -6.73
N GLY A 89 6.48 -20.26 -7.48
CA GLY A 89 5.14 -20.72 -7.12
C GLY A 89 3.99 -20.24 -8.01
N LEU A 90 2.77 -20.68 -7.67
CA LEU A 90 1.50 -20.27 -8.30
C LEU A 90 0.98 -18.92 -7.81
N ALA A 91 1.52 -18.41 -6.69
CA ALA A 91 1.27 -17.07 -6.20
C ALA A 91 2.05 -16.06 -7.06
N SER A 92 1.40 -15.02 -7.57
CA SER A 92 2.14 -13.98 -8.28
C SER A 92 2.81 -13.07 -7.28
N GLY A 93 4.08 -12.79 -7.49
CA GLY A 93 4.63 -11.53 -7.05
C GLY A 93 4.06 -10.47 -7.97
N GLY A 94 3.07 -9.72 -7.52
CA GLY A 94 2.57 -8.56 -8.26
C GLY A 94 3.70 -7.56 -8.60
N GLU A 95 3.44 -6.57 -9.45
CA GLU A 95 4.42 -5.51 -9.74
C GLU A 95 4.47 -4.45 -8.61
N SER A 96 4.15 -4.84 -7.38
CA SER A 96 4.26 -4.03 -6.16
C SER A 96 5.66 -4.13 -5.56
N VAL A 97 6.09 -3.10 -4.81
CA VAL A 97 7.32 -3.14 -3.98
C VAL A 97 7.39 -4.39 -3.14
N THR A 98 6.26 -4.80 -2.60
CA THR A 98 6.10 -5.93 -1.67
C THR A 98 6.28 -7.30 -2.28
N GLU A 99 6.61 -7.37 -3.57
CA GLU A 99 6.66 -8.61 -4.33
C GLU A 99 8.07 -8.86 -4.90
N HIS A 100 8.97 -7.89 -4.71
CA HIS A 100 10.41 -8.05 -4.93
C HIS A 100 11.17 -7.55 -3.71
N ASP A 101 12.45 -7.90 -3.57
CA ASP A 101 13.22 -7.61 -2.36
C ASP A 101 13.26 -6.11 -1.95
N TRP A 102 12.67 -5.76 -0.81
CA TRP A 102 12.67 -4.42 -0.19
C TRP A 102 13.67 -4.27 0.96
N ARG A 103 14.49 -5.30 1.23
CA ARG A 103 15.43 -5.32 2.35
C ARG A 103 16.60 -4.37 2.16
N GLU A 104 17.24 -4.03 3.28
CA GLU A 104 18.41 -3.14 3.31
C GLU A 104 19.50 -3.64 2.34
N GLY A 105 19.97 -2.73 1.48
CA GLY A 105 20.96 -3.04 0.44
C GLY A 105 20.39 -3.40 -0.94
N SER A 106 19.08 -3.73 -1.04
CA SER A 106 18.43 -3.99 -2.32
C SER A 106 18.33 -2.73 -3.18
N GLU A 107 18.17 -2.91 -4.50
CA GLU A 107 17.97 -1.79 -5.43
C GLU A 107 16.72 -0.98 -5.09
N ARG A 108 15.62 -1.65 -4.70
CA ARG A 108 14.37 -0.99 -4.32
C ARG A 108 14.49 -0.22 -3.02
N CYS A 109 15.19 -0.76 -2.02
CA CYS A 109 15.43 -0.06 -0.77
C CYS A 109 16.18 1.27 -1.00
N LYS A 110 17.18 1.25 -1.88
CA LYS A 110 17.92 2.45 -2.30
C LYS A 110 17.04 3.45 -3.05
N LEU A 111 16.15 2.97 -3.93
CA LEU A 111 15.21 3.84 -4.65
C LEU A 111 14.23 4.52 -3.71
N ILE A 112 13.68 3.78 -2.74
CA ILE A 112 12.78 4.31 -1.70
C ILE A 112 13.50 5.39 -0.90
N GLU A 113 14.72 5.12 -0.45
CA GLU A 113 15.53 6.08 0.28
C GLU A 113 15.81 7.35 -0.55
N GLN A 114 16.20 7.20 -1.81
CA GLN A 114 16.43 8.33 -2.71
C GLN A 114 15.19 9.19 -2.90
N CYS A 115 14.01 8.58 -2.96
CA CYS A 115 12.75 9.33 -3.06
C CYS A 115 12.43 10.09 -1.77
N PHE A 116 12.61 9.47 -0.60
CA PHE A 116 12.41 10.16 0.66
C PHE A 116 13.38 11.34 0.80
N ALA A 117 14.65 11.14 0.44
CA ALA A 117 15.70 12.15 0.51
C ALA A 117 15.48 13.33 -0.46
N SER A 118 14.82 13.12 -1.60
CA SER A 118 14.55 14.18 -2.57
C SER A 118 13.35 15.06 -2.20
N SER A 119 12.55 14.66 -1.22
CA SER A 119 11.37 15.41 -0.78
C SER A 119 11.76 16.70 -0.04
N ASN A 120 11.15 17.83 -0.42
CA ASN A 120 11.34 19.10 0.30
C ASN A 120 10.18 19.31 1.28
N ARG A 121 10.40 18.96 2.55
CA ARG A 121 9.36 19.02 3.60
C ARG A 121 8.82 20.43 3.90
N HIS A 122 9.50 21.49 3.48
CA HIS A 122 8.97 22.86 3.58
C HIS A 122 7.96 23.20 2.47
N LYS A 123 8.02 22.51 1.33
CA LYS A 123 7.08 22.68 0.21
C LYS A 123 6.05 21.55 0.12
N GLN A 124 6.44 20.36 0.56
CA GLN A 124 5.67 19.13 0.54
C GLN A 124 5.66 18.58 1.97
N SER A 125 4.79 19.12 2.81
CA SER A 125 4.80 18.83 4.24
C SER A 125 4.41 17.38 4.54
N TRP A 126 3.59 16.77 3.69
CA TRP A 126 3.17 15.38 3.81
C TRP A 126 4.09 14.44 3.04
N LEU A 127 4.66 13.46 3.74
CA LEU A 127 5.40 12.34 3.17
C LEU A 127 4.65 11.04 3.48
N ILE A 128 4.08 10.44 2.44
CA ILE A 128 3.25 9.24 2.54
C ILE A 128 3.93 8.09 1.81
N PHE A 129 3.97 6.92 2.46
CA PHE A 129 4.39 5.66 1.85
C PHE A 129 3.16 4.79 1.58
N ALA A 130 3.09 4.14 0.42
CA ALA A 130 2.01 3.20 0.12
C ALA A 130 2.57 1.95 -0.53
N ALA A 131 2.05 0.80 -0.10
CA ALA A 131 2.46 -0.50 -0.59
C ALA A 131 1.27 -1.47 -0.60
N HIS A 132 1.35 -2.53 -1.41
CA HIS A 132 0.24 -3.48 -1.49
C HIS A 132 0.14 -4.36 -0.23
N HIS A 133 1.13 -5.22 0.03
CA HIS A 133 1.15 -6.04 1.24
C HIS A 133 1.47 -5.22 2.48
N VAL A 134 1.08 -5.75 3.64
CA VAL A 134 1.28 -5.08 4.92
C VAL A 134 2.73 -5.22 5.38
N LEU A 135 3.57 -4.23 5.06
CA LEU A 135 4.95 -4.15 5.53
C LEU A 135 5.09 -3.51 6.93
N GLY A 136 3.99 -3.01 7.52
CA GLY A 136 4.00 -2.36 8.83
C GLY A 136 3.37 -3.22 9.92
N TYR A 137 2.07 -3.04 10.10
CA TYR A 137 1.31 -3.69 11.17
C TYR A 137 -0.10 -4.04 10.70
N SER A 138 -0.51 -5.28 10.93
CA SER A 138 -1.89 -5.75 10.82
C SER A 138 -2.16 -6.81 11.88
N SER A 139 -3.36 -6.75 12.45
CA SER A 139 -3.94 -7.72 13.36
C SER A 139 -4.81 -8.75 12.62
N ASN A 140 -4.53 -9.00 11.34
CA ASN A 140 -5.23 -10.03 10.56
C ASN A 140 -4.94 -11.43 11.11
N GLU A 141 -5.96 -12.29 11.11
CA GLU A 141 -5.90 -13.65 11.68
C GLU A 141 -4.77 -14.49 11.06
N TRP A 142 -4.61 -14.51 9.73
CA TRP A 142 -3.58 -15.35 9.09
C TRP A 142 -2.15 -14.94 9.47
N TYR A 143 -1.90 -13.66 9.72
CA TYR A 143 -0.54 -13.22 10.05
C TYR A 143 -0.21 -13.70 11.45
N VAL A 144 -1.18 -13.61 12.36
CA VAL A 144 -1.03 -14.05 13.74
C VAL A 144 -0.91 -15.56 13.85
N ASP A 145 -1.63 -16.32 13.03
CA ASP A 145 -1.50 -17.79 12.97
C ASP A 145 -0.09 -18.23 12.56
N GLU A 146 0.61 -17.40 11.76
CA GLU A 146 2.02 -17.57 11.41
C GLU A 146 3.00 -16.97 12.45
N GLY A 147 2.47 -16.41 13.55
CA GLY A 147 3.26 -15.77 14.61
C GLY A 147 3.74 -14.35 14.27
N LEU A 148 3.13 -13.72 13.27
CA LEU A 148 3.50 -12.42 12.71
C LEU A 148 2.34 -11.41 12.87
N PHE A 149 2.63 -10.15 12.53
CA PHE A 149 1.64 -9.06 12.43
C PHE A 149 1.92 -8.20 11.21
N GLU A 150 2.54 -8.80 10.20
CA GLU A 150 3.06 -8.19 8.99
C GLU A 150 3.54 -9.30 8.04
N GLU A 151 3.91 -8.92 6.82
CA GLU A 151 4.75 -9.76 5.98
C GLU A 151 6.09 -10.10 6.63
N VAL A 152 6.61 -11.30 6.36
CA VAL A 152 7.93 -11.72 6.82
C VAL A 152 8.98 -10.68 6.44
N MET A 153 9.74 -10.16 7.41
CA MET A 153 10.73 -9.09 7.24
C MET A 153 10.14 -7.77 6.68
N GLY A 154 8.84 -7.52 6.88
CA GLY A 154 8.14 -6.35 6.37
C GLY A 154 8.73 -5.04 6.89
N ARG A 155 8.68 -4.84 8.21
CA ARG A 155 9.08 -3.56 8.83
C ARG A 155 10.57 -3.42 9.10
N GLU A 156 11.28 -4.52 9.31
CA GLU A 156 12.61 -4.54 9.96
C GLU A 156 13.62 -3.58 9.31
N HIS A 157 13.60 -3.51 7.98
CA HIS A 157 14.49 -2.65 7.20
C HIS A 157 13.88 -1.28 6.86
N LEU A 158 12.57 -1.23 6.57
CA LEU A 158 11.92 0.00 6.10
C LEU A 158 11.55 0.96 7.24
N GLN A 159 11.30 0.47 8.45
CA GLN A 159 10.98 1.33 9.60
C GLN A 159 12.10 2.31 9.93
N LYS A 160 13.37 1.94 9.67
CA LYS A 160 14.51 2.86 9.83
C LYS A 160 14.39 4.03 8.85
N LEU A 161 14.03 3.76 7.59
CA LEU A 161 13.82 4.79 6.59
C LEU A 161 12.61 5.67 6.94
N TRP A 162 11.49 5.06 7.32
CA TRP A 162 10.29 5.80 7.74
C TRP A 162 10.60 6.73 8.91
N GLN A 163 11.37 6.26 9.89
CA GLN A 163 11.78 7.07 11.03
C GLN A 163 12.77 8.18 10.64
N ASN A 164 13.82 7.85 9.87
CA ASN A 164 14.87 8.80 9.49
C ASN A 164 14.33 9.97 8.66
N TYR A 165 13.41 9.69 7.74
CA TYR A 165 12.81 10.69 6.86
C TYR A 165 11.48 11.24 7.38
N LYS A 166 11.05 10.83 8.58
CA LYS A 166 9.80 11.26 9.23
C LYS A 166 8.59 11.06 8.32
N VAL A 167 8.42 9.84 7.80
CA VAL A 167 7.22 9.46 7.05
C VAL A 167 6.01 9.59 7.97
N ASP A 168 5.01 10.35 7.54
CA ASP A 168 3.87 10.69 8.39
C ASP A 168 2.90 9.51 8.49
N MET A 169 2.62 8.87 7.36
CA MET A 169 1.65 7.77 7.23
C MET A 169 2.12 6.72 6.23
N THR A 170 1.84 5.46 6.53
CA THR A 170 1.92 4.35 5.57
C THR A 170 0.56 3.75 5.30
N PHE A 171 0.23 3.49 4.03
CA PHE A 171 -0.99 2.80 3.63
C PHE A 171 -0.69 1.43 3.02
N PHE A 172 -1.45 0.42 3.44
CA PHE A 172 -1.35 -0.95 2.96
C PHE A 172 -2.70 -1.46 2.47
N GLY A 173 -2.70 -2.26 1.41
CA GLY A 173 -3.85 -3.02 0.95
C GLY A 173 -3.78 -4.46 1.47
N HIS A 174 -4.05 -5.41 0.57
CA HIS A 174 -3.89 -6.86 0.72
C HIS A 174 -4.80 -7.54 1.75
N VAL A 175 -4.83 -7.04 2.98
CA VAL A 175 -5.76 -7.47 4.02
C VAL A 175 -7.09 -6.71 3.82
N HIS A 176 -8.15 -7.44 3.52
CA HIS A 176 -9.47 -6.90 3.18
C HIS A 176 -10.28 -6.52 4.43
N ASN A 177 -9.76 -5.56 5.19
CA ASN A 177 -10.44 -4.86 6.26
C ASN A 177 -9.82 -3.47 6.39
N TYR A 178 -10.19 -2.73 7.44
CA TYR A 178 -9.56 -1.48 7.81
C TYR A 178 -8.94 -1.59 9.20
N GLU A 179 -7.69 -1.16 9.32
CA GLU A 179 -7.02 -1.05 10.62
C GLU A 179 -6.14 0.18 10.68
N ARG A 180 -6.20 0.93 11.78
CA ARG A 180 -5.31 2.06 12.04
C ARG A 180 -4.51 1.86 13.31
N VAL A 181 -3.20 2.00 13.17
CA VAL A 181 -2.22 1.86 14.25
C VAL A 181 -1.74 3.23 14.70
N CYS A 182 -1.48 3.39 15.99
CA CYS A 182 -0.93 4.63 16.55
C CYS A 182 0.46 4.95 15.95
N PRO A 183 0.94 6.21 16.05
CA PRO A 183 2.33 6.53 15.74
C PRO A 183 3.27 5.58 16.49
N ILE A 184 4.09 4.83 15.76
CA ILE A 184 4.90 3.76 16.31
C ILE A 184 6.26 3.70 15.62
N TYR A 185 7.28 3.35 16.40
CA TYR A 185 8.59 2.94 15.90
C TYR A 185 9.09 1.78 16.76
N GLN A 186 9.50 0.69 16.13
CA GLN A 186 9.84 -0.56 16.81
C GLN A 186 8.67 -1.04 17.70
N THR A 187 8.86 -0.98 19.02
CA THR A 187 7.86 -1.35 20.05
C THR A 187 7.32 -0.16 20.83
N SER A 188 7.83 1.05 20.56
CA SER A 188 7.44 2.27 21.29
C SER A 188 6.34 3.02 20.55
N HIS A 189 5.27 3.36 21.27
CA HIS A 189 4.14 4.14 20.77
C HIS A 189 4.29 5.60 21.16
N TYR A 190 3.89 6.50 20.27
CA TYR A 190 3.99 7.94 20.46
C TYR A 190 2.61 8.59 20.30
N SER A 191 2.40 9.71 20.99
CA SER A 191 1.19 10.52 20.83
C SER A 191 1.30 11.49 19.65
N ASP A 192 2.51 11.73 19.14
CA ASP A 192 2.78 12.61 18.01
C ASP A 192 3.27 11.84 16.77
N VAL A 193 2.99 12.40 15.60
CA VAL A 193 3.43 11.84 14.29
C VAL A 193 4.91 12.11 14.00
N VAL A 194 5.56 12.92 14.84
CA VAL A 194 6.97 13.32 14.63
C VAL A 194 7.95 12.24 15.10
N ASN A 195 7.54 11.45 16.10
CA ASN A 195 8.38 10.43 16.73
C ASN A 195 8.05 9.00 16.29
N GLY A 196 6.96 8.78 15.54
CA GLY A 196 6.62 7.50 14.95
C GLY A 196 5.68 7.67 13.76
N THR A 197 5.62 6.67 12.90
CA THR A 197 4.79 6.68 11.70
C THR A 197 3.43 6.04 12.01
N ILE A 198 2.35 6.63 11.48
CA ILE A 198 1.02 6.01 11.53
C ILE A 198 0.94 4.94 10.44
N HIS A 199 0.47 3.74 10.79
CA HIS A 199 0.24 2.68 9.82
C HIS A 199 -1.26 2.42 9.63
N VAL A 200 -1.70 2.31 8.38
CA VAL A 200 -3.10 2.10 8.03
C VAL A 200 -3.23 0.96 7.02
N VAL A 201 -4.03 -0.03 7.36
CA VAL A 201 -4.55 -1.04 6.42
C VAL A 201 -5.87 -0.50 5.87
N VAL A 202 -5.98 -0.43 4.55
CA VAL A 202 -7.12 0.09 3.79
C VAL A 202 -7.49 -0.86 2.64
N GLY A 203 -7.38 -2.18 2.85
CA GLY A 203 -7.65 -3.19 1.82
C GLY A 203 -9.13 -3.54 1.65
N GLY A 204 -10.03 -2.96 2.44
CA GLY A 204 -11.49 -3.17 2.39
C GLY A 204 -12.21 -2.62 1.14
N GLY A 205 -11.54 -2.51 -0.01
CA GLY A 205 -12.06 -1.85 -1.22
C GLY A 205 -13.20 -2.58 -1.93
N GLY A 206 -13.50 -3.83 -1.58
CA GLY A 206 -14.65 -4.57 -2.15
C GLY A 206 -14.45 -6.08 -2.32
N ALA A 207 -13.25 -6.60 -2.10
CA ALA A 207 -13.01 -8.04 -2.06
C ALA A 207 -13.54 -8.68 -0.76
N HIS A 208 -13.52 -10.02 -0.69
CA HIS A 208 -14.03 -10.77 0.45
C HIS A 208 -13.29 -10.41 1.74
N LEU A 209 -14.04 -10.01 2.77
CA LEU A 209 -13.49 -9.50 4.03
C LEU A 209 -12.61 -10.53 4.75
N ASN A 210 -11.51 -10.05 5.33
CA ASN A 210 -10.64 -10.85 6.19
C ASN A 210 -10.95 -10.63 7.68
N ARG A 211 -10.75 -11.68 8.49
CA ARG A 211 -11.01 -11.65 9.93
C ARG A 211 -9.83 -11.09 10.70
N PHE A 212 -10.12 -10.34 11.76
CA PHE A 212 -9.13 -9.98 12.76
C PHE A 212 -8.86 -11.15 13.70
N THR A 213 -7.62 -11.20 14.18
CA THR A 213 -7.26 -11.99 15.35
C THR A 213 -8.06 -11.57 16.58
N THR A 214 -8.22 -12.51 17.52
CA THR A 214 -8.77 -12.23 18.86
C THR A 214 -7.77 -11.51 19.78
N ILE A 215 -6.50 -11.44 19.38
CA ILE A 215 -5.46 -10.71 20.12
C ILE A 215 -5.69 -9.20 20.03
N ASN A 216 -5.89 -8.58 21.18
CA ASN A 216 -5.95 -7.13 21.29
C ASN A 216 -4.55 -6.56 21.49
N THR A 217 -4.05 -5.78 20.54
CA THR A 217 -2.73 -5.17 20.62
C THR A 217 -2.86 -3.71 21.07
N THR A 218 -1.97 -3.24 21.93
CA THR A 218 -1.99 -1.85 22.45
C THR A 218 -1.81 -0.79 21.37
N ARG A 219 -1.26 -1.19 20.22
CA ARG A 219 -0.98 -0.32 19.07
C ARG A 219 -2.15 -0.12 18.12
N SER A 220 -3.10 -1.07 18.10
CA SER A 220 -4.26 -1.02 17.20
C SER A 220 -5.31 -0.08 17.79
N VAL A 221 -5.55 1.05 17.11
CA VAL A 221 -6.43 2.12 17.60
C VAL A 221 -7.86 1.94 17.09
N LEU A 222 -8.02 1.46 15.86
CA LEU A 222 -9.32 1.28 15.23
C LEU A 222 -9.26 0.11 14.24
N ARG A 223 -10.33 -0.68 14.20
CA ARG A 223 -10.54 -1.82 13.30
C ARG A 223 -11.97 -1.76 12.78
N ASP A 224 -12.18 -2.04 11.49
CA ASP A 224 -13.49 -2.17 10.84
C ASP A 224 -13.44 -3.29 9.78
#